data_AF-A0A2V2RTQ7-F1
#
_entry.id   AF-A0A2V2RTQ7-F1
#
_cell.length_a   1.000
_cell.length_b   1.000
_cell.length_c   1.000
_cell.angle_alpha   90.00
_cell.angle_beta   90.00
_cell.angle_gamma   90.00
#
_symmetry.space_group_name_H-M   'P 1'
#
loop_
_entity.id
_entity.type
_entity.pdbx_description
1 polymer ?
#
loop_
_entity_poly.entity_id
_entity_poly.type
_entity_poly.pdbx_seq_one_letter_code
_entity_poly.pdbx_strand_id
1 'polypeptide(L)'
;MKPNTCTRVILTGLLLSFVALSSFEPALWAQAPWGNLSTPQAQRNVMRDVQGQVNLLRNATRTACNFASGGFESVYQQFETLRGLYSAFTQTLNSQQASRGANQIAELAGGLNILAEAFTNYQDDVANGRDLRAALSDMCHVLNEAAAVWLQEFNKDCLQLRVGW
;
A
#
# COMPACT_ATOMS: atom_id res chain seq x y z
N MET A 1 37.84 -27.99 23.63
CA MET A 1 37.71 -28.12 22.16
C MET A 1 36.59 -29.10 21.85
N LYS A 2 35.54 -28.62 21.20
CA LYS A 2 34.41 -29.37 20.67
C LYS A 2 33.97 -28.61 19.41
N PRO A 3 34.11 -29.17 18.21
CA PRO A 3 33.76 -28.44 16.99
C PRO A 3 32.24 -28.52 16.78
N ASN A 4 31.58 -27.36 16.79
CA ASN A 4 30.18 -27.26 16.37
C ASN A 4 30.15 -27.05 14.86
N THR A 5 29.76 -28.11 14.18
CA THR A 5 29.71 -28.28 12.75
C THR A 5 28.80 -27.24 12.08
N CYS A 6 29.40 -26.53 11.13
CA CYS A 6 28.75 -25.72 10.13
C CYS A 6 27.98 -26.64 9.16
N THR A 7 26.67 -26.74 9.30
CA THR A 7 25.83 -27.45 8.34
C THR A 7 25.18 -26.44 7.41
N ARG A 8 25.88 -26.17 6.30
CA ARG A 8 25.30 -25.66 5.06
C ARG A 8 24.26 -26.67 4.58
N VAL A 9 22.98 -26.30 4.57
CA VAL A 9 21.97 -27.05 3.82
C VAL A 9 21.93 -26.50 2.40
N ILE A 10 22.10 -27.44 1.48
CA ILE A 10 22.35 -27.30 0.06
C ILE A 10 21.06 -26.97 -0.69
N LEU A 11 21.22 -26.12 -1.71
CA LEU A 11 20.29 -25.89 -2.80
C LEU A 11 19.64 -27.18 -3.34
N THR A 12 18.31 -27.23 -3.30
CA THR A 12 17.45 -28.00 -4.21
C THR A 12 16.16 -27.17 -4.26
N GLY A 13 15.60 -26.69 -5.36
CA GLY A 13 15.62 -27.15 -6.74
C GLY A 13 14.16 -27.13 -7.21
N LEU A 14 13.79 -26.06 -7.92
CA LEU A 14 12.83 -26.01 -9.03
C LEU A 14 11.42 -26.63 -8.85
N LEU A 15 10.37 -25.77 -8.80
CA LEU A 15 9.27 -25.67 -9.80
C LEU A 15 7.95 -25.18 -9.18
N LEU A 16 7.53 -24.01 -9.69
CA LEU A 16 6.16 -23.56 -9.97
C LEU A 16 5.01 -24.32 -9.28
N SER A 17 4.45 -23.69 -8.25
CA SER A 17 3.02 -23.77 -7.98
C SER A 17 2.52 -22.35 -7.77
N PHE A 18 2.03 -21.74 -8.85
CA PHE A 18 1.16 -20.57 -8.79
C PHE A 18 -0.12 -21.02 -8.10
N VAL A 19 -0.19 -20.87 -6.78
CA VAL A 19 -1.46 -20.97 -6.05
C VAL A 19 -1.73 -19.58 -5.51
N ALA A 20 -2.59 -18.87 -6.25
CA ALA A 20 -3.26 -17.68 -5.79
C ALA A 20 -4.11 -18.06 -4.56
N LEU A 21 -3.52 -17.93 -3.38
CA LEU A 21 -4.21 -17.94 -2.10
C LEU A 21 -4.06 -16.55 -1.47
N SER A 22 -4.52 -15.53 -2.20
CA SER A 22 -4.95 -14.28 -1.59
C SER A 22 -6.42 -14.44 -1.18
N SER A 23 -6.66 -15.26 -0.16
CA SER A 23 -7.90 -15.21 0.62
C SER A 23 -7.81 -13.98 1.53
N PHE A 24 -7.93 -12.80 0.92
CA PHE A 24 -8.12 -11.53 1.62
C PHE A 24 -9.58 -11.15 1.39
N GLU A 25 -10.48 -11.71 2.21
CA GLU A 25 -11.86 -11.26 2.30
C GLU A 25 -12.20 -10.99 3.78
N PRO A 26 -13.06 -10.01 4.06
CA PRO A 26 -12.91 -8.62 3.64
C PRO A 26 -12.91 -7.75 4.91
N ALA A 27 -12.20 -6.63 4.90
CA ALA A 27 -12.58 -5.56 5.82
C ALA A 27 -14.03 -5.19 5.47
N LEU A 28 -14.96 -5.50 6.37
CA LEU A 28 -16.33 -5.01 6.41
C LEU A 28 -16.26 -3.48 6.55
N TRP A 29 -15.97 -2.81 5.44
CA TRP A 29 -16.26 -1.39 5.29
C TRP A 29 -17.77 -1.32 5.22
N ALA A 30 -18.36 -1.00 6.36
CA ALA A 30 -19.74 -0.59 6.48
C ALA A 30 -20.12 0.25 5.26
N GLN A 31 -21.22 -0.13 4.62
CA GLN A 31 -21.80 0.54 3.47
C GLN A 31 -21.92 2.04 3.77
N ALA A 32 -20.92 2.80 3.34
CA ALA A 32 -21.03 4.25 3.35
C ALA A 32 -22.14 4.62 2.33
N PRO A 33 -22.91 5.69 2.59
CA PRO A 33 -24.23 5.91 2.01
C PRO A 33 -24.10 6.43 0.59
N TRP A 34 -23.64 5.58 -0.33
CA TRP A 34 -23.32 5.97 -1.68
C TRP A 34 -24.39 5.40 -2.61
N GLY A 35 -25.46 6.18 -2.82
CA GLY A 35 -26.30 6.02 -4.01
C GLY A 35 -25.43 6.08 -5.27
N ASN A 36 -25.81 5.32 -6.29
CA ASN A 36 -25.12 5.14 -7.58
C ASN A 36 -23.65 5.64 -7.61
N LEU A 37 -22.73 4.81 -7.09
CA LEU A 37 -21.31 5.12 -6.85
C LEU A 37 -20.54 5.62 -8.09
N SER A 38 -21.09 5.45 -9.29
CA SER A 38 -20.44 5.80 -10.56
C SER A 38 -20.66 7.24 -11.04
N THR A 39 -21.25 8.12 -10.23
CA THR A 39 -21.40 9.52 -10.64
C THR A 39 -20.03 10.20 -10.79
N PRO A 40 -19.87 11.10 -11.78
CA PRO A 40 -18.64 11.88 -11.93
C PRO A 40 -18.24 12.64 -10.66
N GLN A 41 -19.21 13.10 -9.86
CA GLN A 41 -18.93 13.79 -8.60
C GLN A 41 -18.35 12.85 -7.54
N ALA A 42 -18.91 11.64 -7.38
CA ALA A 42 -18.38 10.64 -6.46
C ALA A 42 -16.93 10.26 -6.83
N GLN A 43 -16.68 10.02 -8.13
CA GLN A 43 -15.34 9.75 -8.64
C GLN A 43 -14.34 10.87 -8.32
N ARG A 44 -14.71 12.14 -8.55
CA ARG A 44 -13.84 13.29 -8.23
C ARG A 44 -13.55 13.42 -6.74
N ASN A 45 -14.55 13.19 -5.89
CA ASN A 45 -14.38 13.27 -4.44
C ASN A 45 -13.40 12.20 -3.96
N VAL A 46 -13.63 10.93 -4.32
CA VAL A 46 -12.76 9.84 -3.86
C VAL A 46 -11.36 9.95 -4.46
N MET A 47 -11.23 10.39 -5.72
CA MET A 47 -9.91 10.68 -6.31
C MET A 47 -9.14 11.73 -5.49
N ARG A 48 -9.81 12.81 -5.07
CA ARG A 48 -9.21 13.85 -4.22
C ARG A 48 -8.83 13.29 -2.85
N ASP A 49 -9.67 12.43 -2.27
CA ASP A 49 -9.41 11.81 -0.98
C ASP A 49 -8.17 10.91 -1.04
N VAL A 50 -8.03 10.08 -2.10
CA VAL A 50 -6.82 9.28 -2.33
C VAL A 50 -5.57 10.17 -2.45
N GLN A 51 -5.63 11.22 -3.26
CA GLN A 51 -4.51 12.16 -3.42
C GLN A 51 -4.13 12.84 -2.10
N GLY A 52 -5.14 13.29 -1.34
CA GLY A 52 -4.96 13.89 -0.03
C GLY A 52 -4.32 12.90 0.95
N GLN A 53 -4.79 11.66 0.95
CA GLN A 53 -4.31 10.62 1.84
C GLN A 53 -2.86 10.21 1.56
N VAL A 54 -2.43 10.17 0.29
CA VAL A 54 -1.00 9.97 -0.02
C VAL A 54 -0.15 11.10 0.54
N ASN A 55 -0.61 12.34 0.47
CA ASN A 55 0.12 13.47 1.05
C ASN A 55 0.17 13.39 2.58
N LEU A 56 -0.90 12.94 3.24
CA LEU A 56 -0.92 12.69 4.68
C LEU A 56 0.05 11.57 5.08
N LEU A 57 0.08 10.46 4.34
CA LEU A 57 1.05 9.39 4.54
C LEU A 57 2.49 9.92 4.43
N ARG A 58 2.81 10.65 3.36
CA ARG A 58 4.14 11.25 3.18
C ARG A 58 4.48 12.25 4.28
N ASN A 59 3.53 13.04 4.74
CA ASN A 59 3.76 13.93 5.87
C ASN A 59 4.02 13.15 7.18
N ALA A 60 3.30 12.07 7.42
CA ALA A 60 3.54 11.18 8.56
C ALA A 60 4.95 10.57 8.51
N THR A 61 5.42 10.11 7.34
CA THR A 61 6.79 9.57 7.21
C THR A 61 7.87 10.61 7.55
N ARG A 62 7.64 11.90 7.25
CA ARG A 62 8.60 12.98 7.58
C ARG A 62 8.64 13.31 9.06
N THR A 63 7.54 13.13 9.78
CA THR A 63 7.42 13.52 11.20
C THR A 63 7.52 12.33 12.16
N ALA A 64 7.40 11.09 11.67
CA ALA A 64 7.40 9.87 12.48
C ALA A 64 8.58 9.77 13.45
N CYS A 65 9.77 10.17 13.02
CA CYS A 65 11.00 10.11 13.84
C CYS A 65 10.99 11.08 15.03
N ASN A 66 10.12 12.11 15.01
CA ASN A 66 9.99 13.08 16.10
C ASN A 66 9.13 12.55 17.25
N PHE A 67 8.40 11.44 17.04
CA PHE A 67 7.57 10.84 18.08
C PHE A 67 8.39 9.82 18.86
N ALA A 68 8.59 10.09 20.15
CA ALA A 68 9.34 9.22 21.06
C ALA A 68 8.78 7.78 21.13
N SER A 69 7.49 7.62 20.86
CA SER A 69 6.78 6.36 20.70
C SER A 69 5.57 6.59 19.76
N GLY A 70 5.23 5.61 18.92
CA GLY A 70 4.01 5.66 18.08
C GLY A 70 4.20 6.19 16.65
N GLY A 71 5.42 6.56 16.25
CA GLY A 71 5.71 6.96 14.86
C GLY A 71 5.36 5.89 13.83
N PHE A 72 5.67 4.62 14.14
CA PHE A 72 5.26 3.47 13.31
C PHE A 72 3.74 3.41 13.13
N GLU A 73 2.99 3.42 14.24
CA GLU A 73 1.52 3.31 14.22
C GLU A 73 0.87 4.44 13.44
N SER A 74 1.38 5.67 13.61
CA SER A 74 0.90 6.84 12.86
C SER A 74 1.04 6.65 11.35
N VAL A 75 2.21 6.19 10.89
CA VAL A 75 2.46 5.95 9.45
C VAL A 75 1.61 4.79 8.95
N TYR A 76 1.54 3.69 9.70
CA TYR A 76 0.75 2.51 9.35
C TYR A 76 -0.74 2.84 9.20
N GLN A 77 -1.31 3.61 10.13
CA GLN A 77 -2.71 4.05 10.05
C GLN A 77 -3.00 4.88 8.78
N GLN A 78 -2.09 5.79 8.40
CA GLN A 78 -2.27 6.56 7.17
C GLN A 78 -2.20 5.68 5.92
N PHE A 79 -1.36 4.64 5.94
CA PHE A 79 -1.26 3.68 4.85
C PHE A 79 -2.51 2.79 4.72
N GLU A 80 -3.02 2.24 5.83
CA GLU A 80 -4.26 1.45 5.80
C GLU A 80 -5.47 2.30 5.35
N THR A 81 -5.51 3.57 5.73
CA THR A 81 -6.51 4.51 5.22
C THR A 81 -6.39 4.71 3.70
N LEU A 82 -5.16 4.82 3.17
CA LEU A 82 -4.92 4.90 1.73
C LEU A 82 -5.45 3.66 1.01
N ARG A 83 -5.21 2.45 1.55
CA ARG A 83 -5.74 1.20 0.97
C ARG A 83 -7.27 1.19 0.94
N GLY A 84 -7.91 1.63 2.02
CA GLY A 84 -9.36 1.77 2.09
C GLY A 84 -9.92 2.71 1.04
N LEU A 85 -9.32 3.90 0.90
CA LEU A 85 -9.73 4.90 -0.09
C LEU A 85 -9.48 4.43 -1.53
N TYR A 86 -8.39 3.71 -1.79
CA TYR A 86 -8.15 3.12 -3.10
C TYR A 86 -9.21 2.06 -3.45
N SER A 87 -9.56 1.18 -2.51
CA SER A 87 -10.66 0.24 -2.69
C SER A 87 -11.97 0.95 -3.00
N ALA A 88 -12.32 1.98 -2.22
CA ALA A 88 -13.50 2.81 -2.47
C ALA A 88 -13.45 3.47 -3.86
N PHE A 89 -12.28 3.97 -4.30
CA PHE A 89 -12.09 4.53 -5.63
C PHE A 89 -12.46 3.52 -6.72
N THR A 90 -11.96 2.29 -6.64
CA THR A 90 -12.26 1.27 -7.65
C THR A 90 -13.75 0.95 -7.74
N GLN A 91 -14.48 1.03 -6.62
CA GLN A 91 -15.92 0.82 -6.58
C GLN A 91 -16.72 1.97 -7.22
N THR A 92 -16.11 3.15 -7.38
CA THR A 92 -16.73 4.27 -8.10
C THR A 92 -16.60 4.17 -9.62
N LEU A 93 -15.77 3.26 -10.15
CA LEU A 93 -15.59 3.11 -11.59
C LEU A 93 -16.80 2.43 -12.23
N ASN A 94 -17.26 2.94 -13.37
CA ASN A 94 -18.28 2.23 -14.14
C ASN A 94 -17.67 0.99 -14.84
N SER A 95 -18.53 0.08 -15.33
CA SER A 95 -18.09 -1.19 -15.94
C SER A 95 -17.13 -1.00 -17.11
N GLN A 96 -17.32 0.04 -17.93
CA GLN A 96 -16.44 0.35 -19.06
C GLN A 96 -15.07 0.84 -18.60
N GLN A 97 -15.01 1.71 -17.58
CA GLN A 97 -13.76 2.16 -16.97
C GLN A 97 -13.02 1.01 -16.32
N ALA A 98 -13.72 0.19 -15.52
CA ALA A 98 -13.14 -0.96 -14.84
C ALA A 98 -12.58 -1.99 -15.84
N SER A 99 -13.30 -2.26 -16.94
CA SER A 99 -12.84 -3.19 -17.97
C SER A 99 -11.63 -2.65 -18.75
N ARG A 100 -11.64 -1.37 -19.14
CA ARG A 100 -10.52 -0.76 -19.89
C ARG A 100 -9.29 -0.53 -19.03
N GLY A 101 -9.49 -0.29 -17.73
CA GLY A 101 -8.47 0.00 -16.75
C GLY A 101 -8.01 -1.18 -15.92
N ALA A 102 -8.41 -2.40 -16.25
CA ALA A 102 -8.19 -3.56 -15.38
C ALA A 102 -6.71 -3.76 -15.02
N ASN A 103 -5.80 -3.56 -15.99
CA ASN A 103 -4.36 -3.66 -15.76
C ASN A 103 -3.86 -2.53 -14.87
N GLN A 104 -4.22 -1.28 -15.15
CA GLN A 104 -3.84 -0.11 -14.35
C GLN A 104 -4.31 -0.25 -12.89
N ILE A 105 -5.56 -0.70 -12.70
CA ILE A 105 -6.15 -0.94 -11.38
C ILE A 105 -5.38 -2.04 -10.64
N ALA A 106 -5.00 -3.11 -11.33
CA ALA A 106 -4.22 -4.19 -10.74
C ALA A 106 -2.78 -3.76 -10.41
N GLU A 107 -2.13 -2.97 -11.27
CA GLU A 107 -0.78 -2.45 -11.06
C GLU A 107 -0.73 -1.50 -9.86
N LEU A 108 -1.71 -0.60 -9.72
CA LEU A 108 -1.82 0.28 -8.56
C LEU A 108 -2.11 -0.50 -7.26
N ALA A 109 -2.94 -1.54 -7.32
CA ALA A 109 -3.13 -2.44 -6.18
C ALA A 109 -1.84 -3.18 -5.80
N GLY A 110 -1.08 -3.65 -6.80
CA GLY A 110 0.25 -4.24 -6.61
C GLY A 110 1.23 -3.25 -6.00
N GLY A 111 1.20 -1.98 -6.43
CA GLY A 111 1.99 -0.91 -5.84
C GLY A 111 1.69 -0.72 -4.35
N LEU A 112 0.42 -0.77 -3.93
CA LEU A 112 0.07 -0.74 -2.50
C LEU A 112 0.64 -1.94 -1.74
N ASN A 113 0.66 -3.13 -2.34
CA ASN A 113 1.28 -4.31 -1.72
C ASN A 113 2.79 -4.12 -1.56
N ILE A 114 3.48 -3.53 -2.54
CA ILE A 114 4.91 -3.20 -2.44
C ILE A 114 5.16 -2.19 -1.31
N LEU A 115 4.31 -1.18 -1.16
CA LEU A 115 4.40 -0.27 -0.01
C LEU A 115 4.21 -1.00 1.33
N ALA A 116 3.34 -2.02 1.38
CA ALA A 116 3.13 -2.83 2.58
C ALA A 116 4.41 -3.59 3.00
N GLU A 117 5.24 -4.02 2.04
CA GLU A 117 6.52 -4.71 2.33
C GLU A 117 7.47 -3.87 3.17
N ALA A 118 7.43 -2.53 3.07
CA ALA A 118 8.25 -1.66 3.91
C ALA A 118 7.94 -1.82 5.41
N PHE A 119 6.67 -2.04 5.77
CA PHE A 119 6.27 -2.27 7.15
C PHE A 119 6.71 -3.65 7.64
N THR A 120 6.62 -4.68 6.79
CA THR A 120 7.14 -6.02 7.10
C THR A 120 8.65 -5.98 7.32
N ASN A 121 9.40 -5.33 6.43
CA ASN A 121 10.84 -5.16 6.56
C ASN A 121 11.23 -4.44 7.86
N TYR A 122 10.48 -3.40 8.25
CA TYR A 122 10.67 -2.75 9.54
C TYR A 122 10.46 -3.71 10.72
N GLN A 123 9.38 -4.49 10.72
CA GLN A 123 9.08 -5.45 11.79
C GLN A 123 10.16 -6.52 11.88
N ASP A 124 10.63 -7.02 10.75
CA ASP A 124 11.72 -8.00 10.67
C ASP A 124 13.03 -7.42 11.20
N ASP A 125 13.40 -6.20 10.80
CA ASP A 125 14.58 -5.51 11.28
C ASP A 125 14.57 -5.36 12.82
N VAL A 126 13.44 -4.93 13.38
CA VAL A 126 13.26 -4.77 14.82
C VAL A 126 13.30 -6.12 15.54
N ALA A 127 12.66 -7.15 14.99
CA ALA A 127 12.71 -8.50 15.54
C ALA A 127 14.13 -9.08 15.55
N ASN A 128 14.96 -8.70 14.57
CA ASN A 128 16.38 -9.06 14.48
C ASN A 128 17.31 -8.15 15.31
N GLY A 129 16.76 -7.24 16.13
CA GLY A 129 17.51 -6.43 17.08
C GLY A 129 18.10 -5.14 16.50
N ARG A 130 17.63 -4.69 15.33
CA ARG A 130 17.98 -3.38 14.79
C ARG A 130 17.46 -2.26 15.70
N ASP A 131 18.21 -1.15 15.76
CA ASP A 131 17.75 0.06 16.44
C ASP A 131 16.41 0.55 15.86
N LEU A 132 15.43 0.79 16.74
CA LEU A 132 14.08 1.20 16.37
C LEU A 132 14.04 2.48 15.55
N ARG A 133 14.85 3.48 15.89
CA ARG A 133 14.85 4.77 15.18
C ARG A 133 15.48 4.64 13.81
N ALA A 134 16.57 3.88 13.70
CA ALA A 134 17.19 3.60 12.40
C ALA A 134 16.25 2.81 11.48
N ALA A 135 15.63 1.74 11.98
CA ALA A 135 14.66 0.95 11.21
C ALA A 135 13.46 1.81 10.76
N LEU A 136 12.92 2.63 11.67
CA LEU A 136 11.79 3.52 11.36
C LEU A 136 12.17 4.58 10.32
N SER A 137 13.36 5.16 10.43
CA SER A 137 13.87 6.16 9.48
C SER A 137 13.97 5.59 8.06
N ASP A 138 14.54 4.39 7.91
CA ASP A 138 14.66 3.72 6.61
C ASP A 138 13.29 3.40 6.01
N MET A 139 12.39 2.82 6.82
CA MET A 139 11.01 2.54 6.39
C MET A 139 10.33 3.83 5.90
N CYS A 140 10.46 4.93 6.65
CA CYS A 140 9.87 6.22 6.29
C CYS A 140 10.46 6.79 4.99
N HIS A 141 11.76 6.61 4.76
CA HIS A 141 12.42 7.03 3.52
C HIS A 141 11.86 6.27 2.32
N VAL A 142 11.84 4.93 2.39
CA VAL A 142 11.30 4.06 1.33
C VAL A 142 9.83 4.38 1.06
N LEU A 143 9.01 4.49 2.11
CA LEU A 143 7.58 4.81 1.96
C LEU A 143 7.35 6.17 1.32
N ASN A 144 8.12 7.20 1.69
CA ASN A 144 7.95 8.54 1.11
C ASN A 144 8.24 8.58 -0.39
N GLU A 145 9.28 7.84 -0.85
CA GLU A 145 9.63 7.74 -2.26
C GLU A 145 8.62 6.89 -3.03
N ALA A 146 8.32 5.68 -2.54
CA ALA A 146 7.40 4.77 -3.18
C ALA A 146 5.97 5.35 -3.27
N ALA A 147 5.49 6.02 -2.22
CA ALA A 147 4.19 6.69 -2.24
C ALA A 147 4.14 7.86 -3.23
N ALA A 148 5.25 8.55 -3.47
CA ALA A 148 5.31 9.61 -4.48
C ALA A 148 5.17 9.04 -5.90
N VAL A 149 5.86 7.94 -6.19
CA VAL A 149 5.75 7.22 -7.47
C VAL A 149 4.34 6.67 -7.65
N TRP A 150 3.79 6.04 -6.62
CA TRP A 150 2.42 5.52 -6.64
C TRP A 150 1.38 6.60 -6.97
N LEU A 151 1.50 7.78 -6.35
CA LEU A 151 0.62 8.92 -6.63
C LEU A 151 0.74 9.43 -8.07
N GLN A 152 1.97 9.42 -8.62
CA GLN A 152 2.19 9.82 -10.00
C GLN A 152 1.46 8.89 -10.97
N GLU A 153 1.58 7.57 -10.80
CA GLU A 153 0.86 6.60 -11.64
C GLU A 153 -0.65 6.66 -11.41
N PHE A 154 -1.11 6.80 -10.16
CA PHE A 154 -2.54 6.97 -9.85
C PHE A 154 -3.14 8.16 -10.61
N ASN A 155 -2.46 9.31 -10.63
CA ASN A 155 -2.93 10.50 -11.34
C ASN A 155 -2.96 10.28 -12.85
N LYS A 156 -1.94 9.63 -13.40
CA LYS A 156 -1.87 9.30 -14.84
C LYS A 156 -3.02 8.36 -15.24
N ASP A 157 -3.29 7.35 -14.44
CA ASP A 157 -4.36 6.38 -14.71
C ASP A 157 -5.74 6.99 -14.56
N CYS A 158 -5.96 7.87 -13.57
CA CYS A 158 -7.21 8.62 -13.44
C CYS A 158 -7.52 9.46 -14.69
N LEU A 159 -6.50 10.08 -15.30
CA LEU A 159 -6.64 10.83 -16.55
C LEU A 159 -6.99 9.90 -17.72
N GLN A 160 -6.32 8.75 -17.85
CA GLN A 160 -6.57 7.78 -18.92
C GLN A 160 -7.98 7.16 -18.83
N LEU A 161 -8.44 6.88 -17.61
CA LEU A 161 -9.77 6.33 -17.35
C LEU A 161 -10.89 7.39 -17.39
N ARG A 162 -10.53 8.67 -17.60
CA ARG A 162 -11.46 9.80 -17.61
C ARG A 162 -12.32 9.82 -16.34
N VAL A 163 -11.68 9.59 -15.19
CA VAL A 163 -12.33 9.64 -13.88
C VAL A 163 -12.96 11.02 -13.70
N GLY A 164 -14.26 11.04 -13.40
CA GLY A 164 -14.99 12.27 -13.16
C GLY A 164 -15.41 13.06 -14.40
N TRP A 165 -15.43 12.46 -15.59
CA TRP A 165 -15.92 13.07 -16.85
C TRP A 165 -17.26 12.50 -17.31
#